data_AF-A0A916IUU7-F1
#
_entry.id   AF-A0A916IUU7-F1
#
_cell.length_a   1.000
_cell.length_b   1.000
_cell.length_c   1.000
_cell.angle_alpha   90.00
_cell.angle_beta   90.00
_cell.angle_gamma   90.00
#
_symmetry.space_group_name_H-M   'P 1'
#
loop_
_entity.id
_entity.type
_entity.pdbx_description
1 polymer ?
#
loop_
_entity_poly.entity_id
_entity_poly.type
_entity_poly.pdbx_seq_one_letter_code
_entity_poly.pdbx_strand_id
1 'polypeptide(L)' 'MKDTPKKSFVLKLKSAIGMDGQLLPAGTLIEVNEPEAKDLLRREKAELVTAPDEEPNAAEEGEESTEQTANGHNAEASE' A
#
# COMPACT_ATOMS: atom_id res chain seq x y z
N MET A 1 3.25 -4.94 30.28
CA MET A 1 3.42 -5.88 29.15
C MET A 1 3.89 -5.01 27.99
N LYS A 2 5.09 -5.23 27.45
CA LYS A 2 5.63 -4.39 26.37
C LYS A 2 5.14 -4.96 25.05
N ASP A 3 4.11 -4.36 24.49
CA ASP A 3 3.75 -4.52 23.08
C ASP A 3 4.90 -3.97 22.23
N THR A 4 5.91 -4.80 22.00
CA THR A 4 6.89 -4.53 20.94
C THR A 4 6.11 -4.51 19.63
N PRO A 5 6.20 -3.43 18.82
CA PRO A 5 5.59 -3.42 17.51
C PRO A 5 6.19 -4.60 16.74
N LYS A 6 5.36 -5.60 16.42
CA LYS A 6 5.76 -6.67 15.51
C LYS A 6 6.04 -5.98 14.19
N LYS A 7 7.32 -5.79 13.84
CA LYS A 7 7.71 -5.30 12.52
C LYS A 7 7.14 -6.28 11.49
N SER A 8 6.12 -5.83 10.77
CA SER A 8 5.57 -6.49 9.61
C SER A 8 6.41 -6.15 8.39
N PHE A 9 6.63 -7.12 7.52
CA PHE A 9 7.35 -6.99 6.27
C PHE A 9 6.44 -7.41 5.12
N VAL A 10 6.41 -6.61 4.06
CA VAL A 10 5.66 -6.93 2.85
C VAL A 10 6.59 -7.59 1.84
N LEU A 11 6.28 -8.84 1.49
CA LEU A 11 7.04 -9.63 0.53
C LEU A 11 6.20 -9.96 -0.71
N LYS A 12 6.85 -10.01 -1.88
CA LYS A 12 6.26 -10.50 -3.13
C LYS A 12 6.75 -11.91 -3.40
N LEU A 13 5.82 -12.83 -3.54
CA LEU A 13 6.14 -14.22 -3.84
C LEU A 13 6.73 -14.36 -5.26
N LYS A 14 7.85 -15.09 -5.39
CA LYS A 14 8.44 -15.44 -6.70
C LYS A 14 7.83 -16.72 -7.27
N SER A 15 7.14 -17.50 -6.45
CA SER A 15 6.57 -18.80 -6.80
C SER A 15 5.34 -19.06 -5.94
N ALA A 16 4.49 -20.00 -6.38
CA ALA A 16 3.33 -20.38 -5.58
C ALA A 16 3.77 -21.08 -4.28
N ILE A 17 3.19 -20.68 -3.14
CA ILE A 17 3.46 -21.29 -1.83
C ILE A 17 2.15 -21.59 -1.10
N GLY A 18 2.17 -22.64 -0.27
CA GLY A 18 1.10 -22.89 0.68
C GLY A 18 1.30 -22.08 1.95
N MET A 19 0.35 -21.21 2.29
CA MET A 19 0.32 -20.43 3.53
C MET A 19 -1.10 -20.46 4.11
N ASP A 20 -1.23 -20.69 5.41
CA ASP A 20 -2.54 -20.76 6.11
C ASP A 20 -3.58 -21.68 5.44
N GLY A 21 -3.11 -22.78 4.84
CA GLY A 21 -3.97 -23.72 4.11
C GLY A 21 -4.43 -23.24 2.73
N GLN A 22 -3.95 -22.09 2.26
CA GLN A 22 -4.23 -21.53 0.94
C GLN A 22 -2.99 -21.59 0.06
N LEU A 23 -3.17 -21.89 -1.23
CA LEU A 23 -2.12 -21.81 -2.22
C LEU A 23 -2.09 -20.40 -2.80
N LEU A 24 -1.11 -19.60 -2.39
CA LEU A 24 -0.90 -18.25 -2.89
C LEU A 24 -0.06 -18.31 -4.17
N PRO A 25 -0.50 -17.72 -5.28
CA PRO A 25 0.26 -17.75 -6.53
C PRO A 25 1.49 -16.84 -6.51
N ALA A 26 2.42 -17.06 -7.45
CA ALA A 26 3.54 -16.15 -7.67
C ALA A 26 3.04 -14.74 -8.00
N GLY A 27 3.77 -13.72 -7.56
CA GLY A 27 3.43 -12.31 -7.71
C GLY A 27 2.54 -11.75 -6.59
N THR A 28 1.97 -12.61 -5.74
CA THR A 28 1.14 -12.19 -4.59
C THR A 28 1.97 -11.44 -3.56
N LEU A 29 1.40 -10.38 -3.00
CA LEU A 29 1.96 -9.63 -1.87
C LEU A 29 1.43 -10.22 -0.57
N ILE A 30 2.33 -10.54 0.36
CA ILE A 30 2.00 -11.05 1.69
C ILE A 30 2.66 -10.20 2.76
N GLU A 31 1.94 -9.97 3.86
CA GLU A 31 2.47 -9.34 5.05
C GLU A 31 2.82 -10.41 6.09
N VAL A 32 4.08 -10.44 6.50
CA VAL A 32 4.60 -11.45 7.43
C VAL A 32 5.49 -10.80 8.49
N ASN A 33 5.75 -11.51 9.58
CA ASN A 33 6.67 -11.04 10.61
C ASN A 33 8.15 -11.25 10.21
N GLU A 34 9.08 -10.67 10.98
CA GLU A 34 10.52 -10.79 10.72
C GLU A 34 11.05 -12.24 10.54
N PRO A 35 10.72 -13.23 11.39
CA PRO A 35 11.25 -14.58 11.23
C PRO A 35 10.73 -15.28 9.96
N GLU A 36 9.44 -15.14 9.64
CA GLU A 36 8.86 -15.67 8.40
C GLU A 36 9.48 -14.99 7.18
N ALA A 37 9.65 -13.66 7.24
CA ALA A 37 10.27 -12.90 6.15
C ALA A 37 11.68 -13.40 5.86
N LYS A 38 12.49 -13.59 6.90
CA LYS A 38 13.86 -14.10 6.78
C LYS A 38 13.91 -15.50 6.18
N ASP A 39 12.99 -16.40 6.55
CA ASP A 39 12.93 -17.74 5.98
C ASP A 39 12.58 -17.71 4.48
N LEU A 40 11.55 -16.95 4.09
CA LEU A 40 11.12 -16.83 2.70
C LEU A 40 12.19 -16.19 1.81
N LEU A 41 12.89 -15.16 2.31
CA LEU A 41 14.00 -14.52 1.61
C LEU A 41 15.21 -15.46 1.49
N ARG A 42 15.57 -16.19 2.55
CA ARG A 42 16.67 -17.18 2.52
C ARG A 42 16.44 -18.30 1.52
N ARG A 43 15.18 -18.69 1.31
CA ARG A 43 14.79 -19.74 0.37
C ARG A 43 14.55 -19.23 -1.05
N GLU A 44 14.77 -17.92 -1.29
CA GLU A 44 14.53 -17.27 -2.57
C GLU A 44 13.08 -17.46 -3.08
N LYS A 45 12.12 -17.63 -2.16
CA LYS A 45 10.70 -17.84 -2.48
C LYS A 45 9.93 -16.53 -2.58
N ALA A 46 10.50 -15.45 -2.05
CA ALA A 46 9.91 -14.13 -2.08
C ALA A 46 10.99 -13.04 -2.23
N GLU A 47 10.56 -11.84 -2.56
CA GLU A 47 11.38 -10.63 -2.68
C GLU A 47 10.80 -9.58 -1.76
N LEU A 48 11.66 -8.83 -1.06
CA LEU A 48 11.22 -7.72 -0.21
C LEU A 48 10.73 -6.58 -1.10
N VAL A 49 9.47 -6.16 -0.92
CA VAL A 49 8.82 -5.23 -1.86
C VAL A 49 9.02 -3.79 -1.45
N THR A 50 9.24 -3.53 -0.16
CA THR A 50 9.64 -2.21 0.33
C THR A 50 10.34 -2.42 1.67
N ALA A 51 11.44 -1.70 1.89
CA ALA A 51 12.03 -1.56 3.22
C ALA A 51 10.93 -1.10 4.20
N PRO A 52 11.01 -1.42 5.50
CA PRO A 52 10.04 -0.92 6.48
C PRO A 52 9.98 0.60 6.34
N ASP A 53 8.92 1.06 5.70
CA ASP A 53 8.68 2.47 5.43
C ASP A 53 8.47 3.12 6.79
N GLU A 54 9.45 3.94 7.15
CA GLU A 54 9.26 5.12 7.96
C GLU A 54 8.02 5.83 7.41
N GLU A 55 6.87 5.58 8.05
CA GLU A 55 5.53 6.15 7.81
C GLU A 55 5.26 6.68 6.38
N PRO A 56 4.32 6.08 5.62
CA PRO A 56 3.77 6.77 4.48
C PRO A 56 2.94 7.93 5.05
N ASN A 57 3.56 9.10 5.19
CA ASN A 57 2.88 10.38 5.19
C ASN A 57 2.36 10.59 3.76
N ALA A 58 1.41 9.75 3.37
CA ALA A 58 0.71 9.83 2.11
C ALA A 58 -0.20 11.05 2.19
N ALA A 59 0.32 12.14 1.65
CA ALA A 59 -0.37 13.15 0.88
C ALA A 59 -1.86 13.35 1.22
N GLU A 60 -2.16 14.44 1.94
CA GLU A 60 -3.35 15.19 1.56
C GLU A 60 -3.19 15.61 0.09
N GLU A 61 -4.21 15.28 -0.67
CA GLU A 61 -4.23 15.18 -2.11
C GLU A 61 -4.02 16.54 -2.77
N GLY A 62 -2.85 16.71 -3.39
CA GLY A 62 -2.63 17.75 -4.39
C GLY A 62 -3.14 17.27 -5.74
N GLU A 63 -4.45 17.32 -5.96
CA GLU A 63 -5.04 17.29 -7.31
C GLU A 63 -5.51 18.70 -7.67
N GLU A 64 -4.56 19.51 -8.15
CA GLU A 64 -4.84 20.66 -9.01
C GLU A 64 -5.15 20.13 -10.42
N SER A 65 -6.42 20.17 -10.82
CA SER A 65 -6.89 20.24 -12.22
C SER A 65 -8.37 20.65 -12.22
N THR A 66 -8.64 21.95 -12.30
CA THR A 66 -9.15 22.66 -13.48
C THR A 66 -10.65 22.49 -13.77
N GLU A 67 -11.32 23.64 -13.81
CA GLU A 67 -12.46 23.96 -14.68
C GLU A 67 -13.87 23.56 -14.20
N GLN A 68 -14.61 24.51 -13.60
CA GLN A 68 -16.00 24.76 -14.00
C GLN A 68 -16.55 26.13 -13.55
N THR A 69 -16.74 26.99 -14.55
CA THR A 69 -17.76 28.04 -14.73
C THR A 69 -17.80 29.25 -13.77
N ALA A 70 -17.14 30.33 -14.21
CA ALA A 70 -17.62 31.68 -13.97
C ALA A 70 -18.88 31.94 -14.82
N ASN A 71 -20.07 31.65 -14.28
CA ASN A 71 -21.31 32.20 -14.83
C ASN A 71 -21.52 33.59 -14.24
N GLY A 72 -21.02 34.59 -14.96
CA GLY A 72 -21.44 35.97 -14.78
C GLY A 72 -22.88 36.21 -15.27
N HIS A 73 -23.41 37.34 -14.83
CA HIS A 73 -24.58 38.05 -15.36
C HIS A 73 -25.96 37.52 -14.95
N ASN A 74 -26.34 37.78 -13.70
CA ASN A 74 -27.75 38.09 -13.42
C ASN A 74 -27.93 39.59 -13.64
N ALA A 75 -28.42 39.98 -14.82
CA ALA A 75 -28.93 41.32 -15.07
C ALA A 75 -30.31 41.41 -14.38
N GLU A 76 -30.35 42.07 -13.23
CA GLU A 76 -31.60 42.40 -12.55
C GLU A 76 -32.25 43.56 -13.32
N ALA A 77 -33.13 43.22 -14.27
CA ALA A 77 -34.09 44.16 -14.83
C ALA A 77 -35.31 44.19 -13.90
N SER A 78 -35.41 45.27 -13.13
CA SER A 78 -36.62 45.63 -12.39
C SER A 78 -37.08 46.99 -12.91
N GLU A 79 -38.16 46.97 -13.67
CA GLU A 79 -39.00 48.14 -14.03
C GLU A 79 -39.78 48.65 -12.81
#